data_AF-A0A524MVM4-F1
#
_entry.id   AF-A0A524MVM4-F1
#
_cell.length_a   1.000
_cell.length_b   1.000
_cell.length_c   1.000
_cell.angle_alpha   90.00
_cell.angle_beta   90.00
_cell.angle_gamma   90.00
#
_symmetry.space_group_name_H-M   'P 1'
#
loop_
_entity.id
_entity.type
_entity.pdbx_description
1 polymer ?
#
loop_
_entity_poly.entity_id
_entity_poly.type
_entity_poly.pdbx_seq_one_letter_code
_entity_poly.pdbx_strand_id
1 'polypeptide(L)' 'MPTLPEDVSKAWDNREGPVVFTTVNGNGTPNSIYATCVKKFSDDKLVIADNYFSKTRSNILAGSKGSILFITKDG' A
#
# COMPACT_ATOMS: atom_id res chain seq x y z
N MET A 1 -4.51 -6.34 14.79
CA MET A 1 -4.02 -5.19 13.99
C MET A 1 -5.07 -4.09 14.11
N PRO A 2 -4.69 -2.81 14.10
CA PRO A 2 -5.69 -1.73 14.07
C PRO A 2 -6.52 -1.84 12.80
N THR A 3 -7.83 -1.61 12.91
CA THR A 3 -8.74 -1.51 11.76
C THR A 3 -8.56 -0.16 11.07
N LEU A 4 -8.85 -0.11 9.77
CA LEU A 4 -8.95 1.15 9.04
C LEU A 4 -10.04 2.02 9.67
N PRO A 5 -9.78 3.33 9.88
CA PRO A 5 -10.83 4.28 10.23
C PRO A 5 -11.96 4.23 9.19
N GLU A 6 -13.20 4.42 9.64
CA GLU A 6 -14.38 4.29 8.78
C GLU A 6 -14.29 5.16 7.52
N ASP A 7 -13.86 6.42 7.67
CA ASP A 7 -13.72 7.35 6.54
C ASP A 7 -12.68 6.89 5.52
N VAL A 8 -11.57 6.29 5.97
CA VAL A 8 -10.53 5.72 5.09
C VAL A 8 -11.05 4.46 4.41
N SER A 9 -11.80 3.62 5.12
CA SER A 9 -12.40 2.39 4.56
C SER A 9 -13.42 2.72 3.47
N LYS A 10 -14.25 3.76 3.67
CA LYS A 10 -15.18 4.27 2.65
C LYS A 10 -14.45 4.91 1.47
N ALA A 11 -13.44 5.74 1.74
CA ALA A 11 -12.62 6.33 0.69
C ALA A 11 -11.92 5.26 -0.17
N TRP A 12 -11.46 4.17 0.45
CA TRP A 12 -10.88 3.03 -0.26
C TRP A 12 -11.85 2.41 -1.27
N ASP A 13 -13.12 2.30 -0.92
CA ASP A 13 -14.15 1.72 -1.80
C ASP A 13 -14.46 2.65 -2.98
N ASN A 14 -14.19 3.96 -2.85
CA ASN A 14 -14.25 4.97 -3.92
C ASN A 14 -12.91 5.27 -4.61
N ARG A 15 -11.86 4.49 -4.31
CA ARG A 15 -10.54 4.64 -4.91
C ARG A 15 -10.60 4.49 -6.43
N GLU A 16 -9.82 5.31 -7.13
CA GLU A 16 -9.64 5.25 -8.57
C GLU A 16 -8.18 4.94 -8.94
N GLY A 17 -7.99 4.09 -9.95
CA GLY A 17 -6.64 3.78 -10.47
C GLY A 17 -5.78 2.90 -9.55
N PRO A 18 -4.44 2.91 -9.72
CA PRO A 18 -3.52 2.17 -8.88
C PRO A 18 -3.34 2.83 -7.50
N VAL A 19 -2.76 2.08 -6.55
CA VAL A 19 -2.20 2.70 -5.34
C VAL A 19 -0.72 3.01 -5.55
N VAL A 20 -0.19 3.98 -4.81
CA VAL A 20 1.26 4.14 -4.62
C VAL A 20 1.63 3.48 -3.31
N PHE A 21 2.49 2.46 -3.37
CA PHE A 21 3.01 1.79 -2.18
C PHE A 21 4.49 2.11 -2.00
N THR A 22 4.83 2.63 -0.82
CA THR A 22 6.20 3.06 -0.50
C THR A 22 6.75 2.25 0.65
N THR A 23 8.01 1.84 0.50
CA THR A 23 8.85 1.23 1.55
C THR A 23 10.17 1.97 1.62
N VAL A 24 10.97 1.70 2.64
CA VAL A 24 12.28 2.34 2.84
C VAL A 24 13.34 1.27 3.10
N ASN A 25 14.52 1.40 2.49
CA ASN A 25 15.64 0.47 2.74
C ASN A 25 16.40 0.81 4.04
N GLY A 26 17.40 0.01 4.39
CA GLY A 26 18.22 0.23 5.60
C GLY A 26 19.01 1.54 5.63
N ASN A 27 19.21 2.20 4.49
CA ASN A 27 19.90 3.49 4.38
C ASN A 27 18.92 4.68 4.42
N GLY A 28 17.63 4.44 4.69
CA GLY A 28 16.61 5.48 4.67
C GLY A 28 16.18 5.93 3.27
N THR A 29 16.59 5.23 2.21
CA THR A 29 16.19 5.56 0.82
C THR A 29 14.78 5.02 0.53
N PRO A 30 13.83 5.89 0.13
CA PRO A 30 12.49 5.44 -0.26
C PRO A 30 12.47 4.62 -1.54
N ASN A 31 11.46 3.76 -1.66
CA ASN A 31 11.11 3.04 -2.88
C ASN A 31 9.59 3.01 -3.03
N SER A 32 9.07 3.74 -4.02
CA SER A 32 7.65 3.87 -4.32
C SER A 32 7.30 3.13 -5.61
N ILE A 33 6.21 2.36 -5.59
CA ILE A 33 5.72 1.61 -6.76
C ILE A 33 4.24 1.92 -7.00
N TYR A 34 3.80 1.82 -8.24
CA TYR A 34 2.38 1.69 -8.56
C TYR A 34 1.95 0.23 -8.44
N ALA A 35 0.89 -0.04 -7.70
CA ALA A 35 0.30 -1.36 -7.58
C ALA A 35 -1.18 -1.34 -7.98
N THR A 36 -1.51 -2.14 -9.00
CA THR A 36 -2.88 -2.28 -9.52
C THR A 36 -3.60 -3.49 -8.92
N CYS A 37 -2.88 -4.60 -8.68
CA CYS A 37 -3.40 -5.79 -8.03
C CYS A 37 -3.42 -5.62 -6.51
N VAL A 38 -4.41 -4.85 -6.02
CA VAL A 38 -4.57 -4.53 -4.61
C VAL A 38 -6.03 -4.63 -4.17
N LYS A 39 -6.27 -5.17 -2.96
CA LYS A 39 -7.62 -5.38 -2.42
C LYS A 39 -7.67 -5.19 -0.90
N LYS A 40 -8.80 -4.68 -0.39
CA LYS A 40 -9.19 -4.77 1.02
C LYS A 40 -9.68 -6.19 1.33
N PHE A 41 -8.88 -6.95 2.07
CA PHE A 41 -9.19 -8.34 2.43
C PHE A 41 -10.11 -8.41 3.66
N SER A 42 -9.85 -7.52 4.62
CA SER A 42 -10.65 -7.29 5.83
C SER A 42 -10.44 -5.85 6.29
N ASP A 43 -11.21 -5.40 7.29
CA ASP A 43 -11.11 -4.02 7.79
C ASP A 43 -9.74 -3.68 8.39
N ASP A 44 -8.93 -4.68 8.75
CA ASP A 44 -7.57 -4.53 9.27
C ASP A 44 -6.46 -4.90 8.27
N LYS A 45 -6.80 -5.29 7.03
CA LYS A 45 -5.82 -5.82 6.06
C LYS A 45 -6.09 -5.41 4.61
N LEU A 46 -5.07 -4.81 4.02
CA LEU A 46 -4.93 -4.65 2.57
C LEU A 46 -3.91 -5.66 2.04
N VAL A 47 -4.16 -6.20 0.85
CA VAL A 47 -3.28 -7.16 0.18
C VAL A 47 -2.84 -6.57 -1.14
N ILE A 48 -1.52 -6.55 -1.38
CA ILE A 48 -0.88 -6.18 -2.65
C ILE A 48 -0.24 -7.43 -3.22
N ALA A 49 -0.52 -7.76 -4.48
CA ALA A 49 0.15 -8.87 -5.15
C ALA A 49 1.60 -8.50 -5.49
N ASP A 50 2.53 -9.39 -5.18
CA ASP A 50 3.94 -9.23 -5.53
C ASP A 50 4.18 -9.64 -7.00
N ASN A 51 4.09 -8.66 -7.90
CA ASN A 51 4.34 -8.83 -9.32
C ASN A 51 5.77 -8.40 -9.68
N TYR A 52 6.75 -9.09 -9.10
CA TYR A 52 8.20 -8.82 -9.30
C TYR A 52 8.71 -7.53 -8.65
N PHE A 53 8.15 -7.10 -7.52
CA PHE A 53 8.59 -5.90 -6.81
C PHE A 53 9.81 -6.17 -5.92
N SER A 54 10.92 -6.65 -6.52
CA SER A 54 12.10 -7.17 -5.82
C SER A 54 12.66 -6.24 -4.74
N LYS A 55 12.78 -4.93 -5.02
CA LYS A 55 13.25 -3.93 -4.06
C LYS A 55 12.26 -3.70 -2.92
N THR A 56 10.96 -3.62 -3.22
CA THR A 56 9.89 -3.54 -2.22
C THR A 56 9.89 -4.75 -1.30
N ARG A 57 9.97 -5.96 -1.87
CA ARG A 57 10.03 -7.22 -1.12
C ARG A 57 11.27 -7.28 -0.24
N SER A 58 12.43 -6.92 -0.77
CA SER A 58 13.68 -6.84 -0.01
C SER A 58 13.57 -5.89 1.19
N ASN A 59 12.99 -4.69 0.99
CA ASN A 59 12.74 -3.75 2.08
C ASN A 59 11.83 -4.34 3.17
N ILE A 60 10.72 -4.98 2.78
CA ILE A 60 9.78 -5.61 3.75
C ILE A 60 10.47 -6.71 4.54
N LEU A 61 11.24 -7.59 3.88
CA LEU A 61 11.99 -8.66 4.54
C LEU A 61 13.07 -8.13 5.49
N ALA A 62 13.59 -6.92 5.23
CA ALA A 62 14.49 -6.21 6.13
C ALA A 62 13.76 -5.47 7.27
N GLY A 63 12.45 -5.62 7.43
CA GLY A 63 11.65 -5.03 8.51
C GLY A 63 11.08 -3.64 8.21
N SER A 64 11.11 -3.19 6.96
CA SER A 64 10.56 -1.90 6.57
C SER A 64 9.05 -1.82 6.80
N LYS A 65 8.58 -0.66 7.29
CA LYS A 65 7.15 -0.32 7.28
C LYS A 65 6.75 0.18 5.89
N GLY A 66 5.51 -0.12 5.51
CA GLY A 66 4.93 0.35 4.26
C GLY A 66 3.94 1.49 4.47
N SER A 67 3.83 2.38 3.50
CA SER A 67 2.76 3.39 3.41
C SER A 67 2.04 3.27 2.07
N ILE A 68 0.72 3.37 2.08
CA ILE A 68 -0.12 3.35 0.89
C ILE A 68 -0.74 4.74 0.72
N LEU A 69 -0.54 5.32 -0.46
CA LEU A 69 -1.31 6.45 -0.96
C LEU A 69 -2.28 5.96 -2.01
N PHE A 70 -3.51 6.44 -1.96
CA PHE A 70 -4.51 6.22 -2.99
C PHE A 70 -5.32 7.49 -3.19
N ILE A 71 -5.88 7.63 -4.38
CA ILE A 71 -6.70 8.77 -4.77
C ILE A 71 -8.13 8.27 -5.00
N THR A 72 -9.10 9.10 -4.66
CA THR A 72 -10.53 8.81 -4.92
C THR A 72 -10.98 9.56 -6.16
N LYS A 73 -12.19 9.27 -6.63
CA LYS A 73 -12.78 9.95 -7.79
C LYS A 73 -12.87 11.48 -7.65
N ASP A 74 -12.80 12.00 -6.43
CA ASP A 74 -12.94 13.43 -6.15
C ASP A 74 -11.62 14.21 -6.29
N GLY A 75 -10.48 13.52 -6.46
CA GLY A 75 -9.14 14.14 -6.62
C GLY A 75 -8.38 14.36 -5.32
#